data_AF-A0A4Q2Y1Y6-F1
#
_entry.id   AF-A0A4Q2Y1Y6-F1
#
_cell.length_a   1.000
_cell.length_b   1.000
_cell.length_c   1.000
_cell.angle_alpha   90.00
_cell.angle_beta   90.00
_cell.angle_gamma   90.00
#
_symmetry.space_group_name_H-M   'P 1'
#
loop_
_entity.id
_entity.type
_entity.pdbx_description
1 polymer ?
#
loop_
_entity_poly.entity_id
_entity_poly.type
_entity_poly.pdbx_seq_one_letter_code
_entity_poly.pdbx_strand_id
1 'polypeptide(L)'
;PAAPAPEPSPIVAPAIADPLSERLVKEARTARVAGDIMAAITKLDEALKQSPEDPSVHYELGLMHETMGVYDKASAHYEKVFQLGVSGAGALYELAAGKLRDGFEQPGDFVGKLALGRVRIFKDTRVANGERVILSIPVQKSPDAEIDVNGIELKVDFFNRNSKGQIALRDERSTAETGWPTVPIDFANGEETMRATYFIPPQDGRNEHLFGEDKYYGYITTLSYNGEILDVQAYPRDLLGRAKAQPSQQQPLQDPSFDQLPPDINYNAPLLPTLEVPPIESLPPLPGN
;
A
#
# COMPACT_ATOMS: atom_id res chain seq x y z
N PRO A 1 14.61 -32.07 15.03
CA PRO A 1 14.55 -30.59 14.99
C PRO A 1 15.48 -30.04 13.90
N ALA A 2 14.92 -29.55 12.80
CA ALA A 2 15.68 -28.76 11.84
C ALA A 2 16.10 -27.46 12.55
N ALA A 3 17.38 -27.09 12.45
CA ALA A 3 17.83 -25.79 12.95
C ALA A 3 17.03 -24.69 12.23
N PRO A 4 16.61 -23.63 12.94
CA PRO A 4 16.02 -22.46 12.28
C PRO A 4 16.98 -21.97 11.20
N ALA A 5 16.44 -21.64 10.03
CA ALA A 5 17.23 -21.04 8.95
C ALA A 5 17.96 -19.80 9.50
N PRO A 6 19.24 -19.58 9.14
CA PRO A 6 19.94 -18.37 9.53
C PRO A 6 19.13 -17.16 9.08
N GLU A 7 18.93 -16.20 9.98
CA GLU A 7 18.26 -14.93 9.67
C GLU A 7 18.94 -14.29 8.45
N PRO A 8 18.18 -13.79 7.46
CA PRO A 8 18.77 -13.18 6.27
C PRO A 8 19.61 -11.97 6.70
N SER A 9 20.90 -11.99 6.34
CA SER A 9 21.79 -10.87 6.60
C SER A 9 21.22 -9.58 5.97
N PRO A 10 21.17 -8.46 6.71
CA PRO A 10 20.67 -7.20 6.18
C PRO A 10 21.51 -6.77 4.99
N ILE A 11 20.86 -6.65 3.83
CA ILE A 11 21.51 -6.13 2.62
C ILE A 11 21.51 -4.60 2.77
N VAL A 12 22.67 -4.02 3.06
CA VAL A 12 22.84 -2.57 3.24
C VAL A 12 23.31 -1.95 1.91
N ALA A 13 23.04 -0.66 1.71
CA ALA A 13 23.65 0.07 0.60
C ALA A 13 25.19 0.02 0.72
N PRO A 14 25.92 -0.19 -0.39
CA PRO A 14 27.37 -0.25 -0.38
C PRO A 14 27.94 1.12 0.01
N ALA A 15 28.99 1.12 0.82
CA ALA A 15 29.74 2.34 1.13
C ALA A 15 30.46 2.84 -0.13
N ILE A 16 30.45 4.16 -0.34
CA ILE A 16 31.22 4.78 -1.42
C ILE A 16 32.69 4.76 -1.00
N ALA A 17 33.52 4.04 -1.75
CA ALA A 17 34.91 3.78 -1.35
C ALA A 17 35.81 5.02 -1.46
N ASP A 18 35.51 5.93 -2.39
CA ASP A 18 36.28 7.15 -2.62
C ASP A 18 35.70 8.33 -1.81
N PRO A 19 36.47 8.98 -0.92
CA PRO A 19 35.97 10.09 -0.09
C PRO A 19 35.50 11.32 -0.87
N LEU A 20 36.10 11.57 -2.06
CA LEU A 20 35.68 12.67 -2.91
C LEU A 20 34.33 12.34 -3.57
N SER A 21 34.17 11.14 -4.09
CA SER A 21 32.89 10.64 -4.60
C SER A 21 31.81 10.63 -3.53
N GLU A 22 32.13 10.21 -2.30
CA GLU A 22 31.18 10.21 -1.18
C GLU A 22 30.70 11.63 -0.88
N ARG A 23 31.63 12.58 -0.80
CA ARG A 23 31.32 14.00 -0.61
C ARG A 23 30.46 14.54 -1.75
N LEU A 24 30.81 14.25 -3.00
CA LEU A 24 30.08 14.71 -4.18
C LEU A 24 28.67 14.14 -4.24
N VAL A 25 28.48 12.86 -3.91
CA VAL A 25 27.16 12.23 -3.78
C VAL A 25 26.35 12.87 -2.66
N LYS A 26 26.98 13.19 -1.52
CA LYS A 26 26.30 13.92 -0.44
C LYS A 26 25.87 15.32 -0.87
N GLU A 27 26.74 16.08 -1.54
CA GLU A 27 26.40 17.39 -2.11
C GLU A 27 25.28 17.27 -3.15
N ALA A 28 25.31 16.25 -4.00
CA ALA A 28 24.27 15.99 -4.98
C ALA A 28 22.92 15.67 -4.34
N ARG A 29 22.92 14.84 -3.29
CA ARG A 29 21.72 14.57 -2.49
C ARG A 29 21.17 15.88 -1.96
N THR A 30 21.99 16.72 -1.31
CA THR A 30 21.55 18.03 -0.80
C THR A 30 21.03 18.97 -1.90
N ALA A 31 21.61 18.95 -3.11
CA ALA A 31 21.13 19.75 -4.23
C ALA A 31 19.78 19.24 -4.77
N ARG A 32 19.64 17.93 -4.96
CA ARG A 32 18.39 17.25 -5.28
C ARG A 32 17.30 17.60 -4.26
N VAL A 33 17.74 17.63 -3.01
CA VAL A 33 16.95 17.98 -1.84
C VAL A 33 16.35 19.38 -1.95
N ALA A 34 17.19 20.34 -2.30
CA ALA A 34 16.78 21.72 -2.54
C ALA A 34 15.99 21.93 -3.84
N GLY A 35 15.70 20.88 -4.61
CA GLY A 35 15.08 20.96 -5.92
C GLY A 35 16.02 21.44 -7.03
N ASP A 36 17.31 21.62 -6.74
CA ASP A 36 18.33 21.99 -7.73
C ASP A 36 18.87 20.74 -8.42
N ILE A 37 18.05 20.21 -9.33
CA ILE A 37 18.35 18.99 -10.09
C ILE A 37 19.60 19.15 -10.96
N MET A 38 19.86 20.36 -11.48
CA MET A 38 21.02 20.63 -12.33
C MET A 38 22.32 20.58 -11.52
N ALA A 39 22.33 21.20 -10.34
CA ALA A 39 23.47 21.10 -9.43
C ALA A 39 23.70 19.65 -8.97
N ALA A 40 22.62 18.91 -8.69
CA ALA A 40 22.71 17.49 -8.31
C ALA A 40 23.39 16.65 -9.40
N ILE A 41 22.96 16.78 -10.65
CA ILE A 41 23.55 16.06 -11.78
C ILE A 41 25.02 16.45 -11.98
N THR A 42 25.34 17.74 -11.89
CA THR A 42 26.73 18.22 -12.05
C THR A 42 27.66 17.55 -11.03
N LYS A 43 27.22 17.46 -9.77
CA LYS A 43 27.97 16.81 -8.69
C LYS A 43 28.09 15.31 -8.90
N LEU A 44 27.03 14.66 -9.39
CA LEU A 44 27.07 13.23 -9.71
C LEU A 44 27.92 12.91 -10.93
N ASP A 45 27.98 13.78 -11.94
CA ASP A 45 28.87 13.63 -13.10
C ASP A 45 30.33 13.77 -12.69
N GLU A 46 30.64 14.65 -11.73
CA GLU A 46 31.97 14.72 -11.11
C GLU A 46 32.29 13.43 -10.33
N ALA A 47 31.34 12.93 -9.54
CA ALA A 47 31.49 11.68 -8.80
C ALA A 47 31.69 10.48 -9.74
N LEU A 48 30.97 10.46 -10.88
CA LEU A 48 31.06 9.40 -11.87
C LEU A 48 32.43 9.37 -12.56
N LYS A 49 33.07 10.53 -12.76
CA LYS A 49 34.45 10.58 -13.29
C LYS A 49 35.45 9.99 -12.31
N GLN A 50 35.22 10.16 -11.01
CA GLN A 50 36.10 9.66 -9.96
C GLN A 50 35.86 8.18 -9.65
N SER A 51 34.61 7.74 -9.68
CA SER A 51 34.22 6.35 -9.42
C SER A 51 33.23 5.85 -10.48
N PRO A 52 33.74 5.43 -11.67
CA PRO A 52 32.91 5.11 -12.82
C PRO A 52 32.00 3.90 -12.67
N GLU A 53 32.29 3.02 -11.72
CA GLU A 53 31.52 1.79 -11.47
C GLU A 53 30.81 1.83 -10.10
N ASP A 54 30.76 2.99 -9.44
CA ASP A 54 30.11 3.09 -8.14
C ASP A 54 28.57 2.96 -8.28
N PRO A 55 27.96 1.96 -7.61
CA PRO A 55 26.53 1.73 -7.71
C PRO A 55 25.70 2.87 -7.12
N SER A 56 26.20 3.58 -6.10
CA SER A 56 25.49 4.71 -5.49
C SER A 56 25.43 5.89 -6.45
N VAL A 57 26.54 6.19 -7.14
CA VAL A 57 26.59 7.25 -8.16
C VAL A 57 25.62 6.95 -9.30
N HIS A 58 25.64 5.72 -9.82
CA HIS A 58 24.70 5.31 -10.86
C HIS A 58 23.25 5.37 -10.38
N TYR A 59 22.94 4.89 -9.18
CA TYR A 59 21.58 4.93 -8.66
C TYR A 59 21.04 6.36 -8.51
N GLU A 60 21.85 7.29 -7.97
CA GLU A 60 21.47 8.70 -7.81
C GLU A 60 21.31 9.41 -9.17
N LEU A 61 22.17 9.12 -10.15
CA LEU A 61 21.98 9.63 -11.52
C LEU A 61 20.69 9.10 -12.15
N GLY A 62 20.34 7.85 -11.86
CA GLY A 62 19.04 7.27 -12.23
C GLY A 62 17.89 8.10 -11.69
N LEU A 63 17.93 8.44 -10.39
CA LEU A 63 16.89 9.25 -9.73
C LEU A 63 16.78 10.67 -10.33
N MET A 64 17.90 11.29 -10.69
CA MET A 64 17.92 12.61 -11.34
C MET A 64 17.32 12.61 -12.72
N HIS A 65 17.65 11.62 -13.52
CA HIS A 65 17.02 11.48 -14.83
C HIS A 65 15.54 11.08 -14.72
N GLU A 66 15.16 10.28 -13.72
CA GLU A 66 13.75 9.98 -13.42
C GLU A 66 12.98 11.26 -13.06
N THR A 67 13.55 12.09 -12.18
CA THR A 67 12.96 13.38 -11.75
C THR A 67 12.76 14.35 -12.92
N MET A 68 13.70 14.38 -13.87
CA MET A 68 13.58 15.19 -15.08
C MET A 68 12.64 14.59 -16.14
N GLY A 69 12.08 13.40 -15.91
CA GLY A 69 11.26 12.69 -16.90
C GLY A 69 12.07 12.08 -18.06
N VAL A 70 13.40 12.04 -17.96
CA VAL A 70 14.30 11.48 -18.99
C VAL A 70 14.53 10.00 -18.72
N TYR A 71 13.47 9.23 -18.89
CA TYR A 71 13.39 7.83 -18.46
C TYR A 71 14.37 6.88 -19.14
N ASP A 72 14.74 7.14 -20.40
CA ASP A 72 15.76 6.33 -21.09
C ASP A 72 17.12 6.41 -20.39
N LYS A 73 17.52 7.61 -19.96
CA LYS A 73 18.77 7.81 -19.22
C LYS A 73 18.68 7.25 -17.80
N ALA A 74 17.53 7.41 -17.15
CA ALA A 74 17.29 6.82 -15.84
C ALA A 74 17.46 5.29 -15.89
N SER A 75 16.84 4.65 -16.89
CA SER A 75 16.93 3.20 -17.12
C SER A 75 18.37 2.75 -17.30
N ALA A 76 19.13 3.42 -18.17
CA ALA A 76 20.51 3.08 -18.44
C ALA A 76 21.38 3.09 -17.17
N HIS A 77 21.13 4.04 -16.26
CA HIS A 77 21.83 4.12 -14.98
C HIS A 77 21.40 3.02 -14.01
N TYR A 78 20.10 2.72 -13.89
CA TYR A 78 19.65 1.61 -13.06
C TYR A 78 20.11 0.24 -13.58
N GLU A 79 20.22 0.07 -14.90
CA GLU A 79 20.77 -1.15 -15.49
C GLU A 79 22.22 -1.38 -15.08
N LYS A 80 23.03 -0.32 -14.93
CA LYS A 80 24.39 -0.44 -14.40
C LYS A 80 24.40 -0.95 -12.97
N VAL A 81 23.54 -0.42 -12.11
CA VAL A 81 23.38 -0.89 -10.72
C VAL A 81 22.90 -2.35 -10.70
N PHE A 82 21.94 -2.69 -11.56
CA PHE A 82 21.41 -4.05 -11.68
C PHE A 82 22.48 -5.07 -12.11
N GLN A 83 23.35 -4.69 -13.05
CA GLN A 83 24.44 -5.53 -13.55
C GLN A 83 25.49 -5.87 -12.48
N LEU A 84 25.68 -5.01 -11.48
CA LEU A 84 26.62 -5.25 -10.36
C LEU A 84 26.11 -6.31 -9.38
N GLY A 85 24.82 -6.63 -9.40
CA GLY A 85 24.19 -7.64 -8.55
C GLY A 85 24.24 -7.29 -7.06
N VAL A 86 23.70 -8.19 -6.23
CA VAL A 86 23.68 -8.02 -4.76
C VAL A 86 25.08 -7.87 -4.17
N SER A 87 26.09 -8.55 -4.74
CA SER A 87 27.48 -8.48 -4.24
C SER A 87 28.16 -7.13 -4.49
N GLY A 88 27.85 -6.46 -5.60
CA GLY A 88 28.45 -5.19 -5.96
C GLY A 88 27.62 -3.98 -5.53
N ALA A 89 26.29 -4.07 -5.64
CA ALA A 89 25.36 -2.98 -5.39
C ALA A 89 24.58 -3.08 -4.07
N GLY A 90 24.71 -4.18 -3.32
CA GLY A 90 24.01 -4.34 -2.04
C GLY A 90 22.51 -4.08 -2.17
N ALA A 91 21.97 -3.22 -1.30
CA ALA A 91 20.54 -2.87 -1.30
C ALA A 91 20.11 -2.15 -2.58
N LEU A 92 21.02 -1.43 -3.24
CA LEU A 92 20.74 -0.67 -4.46
C LEU A 92 20.37 -1.59 -5.63
N TYR A 93 20.84 -2.85 -5.61
CA TYR A 93 20.42 -3.84 -6.60
C TYR A 93 18.91 -4.06 -6.58
N GLU A 94 18.34 -4.30 -5.39
CA GLU A 94 16.90 -4.55 -5.25
C GLU A 94 16.08 -3.30 -5.60
N LEU A 95 16.58 -2.11 -5.26
CA LEU A 95 15.95 -0.84 -5.61
C LEU A 95 15.98 -0.59 -7.12
N ALA A 96 17.12 -0.79 -7.78
CA ALA A 96 17.27 -0.62 -9.22
C ALA A 96 16.45 -1.67 -10.00
N ALA A 97 16.47 -2.93 -9.56
CA ALA A 97 15.62 -3.98 -10.09
C ALA A 97 14.14 -3.63 -9.95
N GLY A 98 13.77 -3.05 -8.80
CA GLY A 98 12.49 -2.42 -8.55
C GLY A 98 12.18 -1.41 -9.65
N LYS A 99 12.93 -0.30 -9.72
CA LYS A 99 12.72 0.78 -10.71
C LYS A 99 12.61 0.28 -12.15
N LEU A 100 13.46 -0.64 -12.59
CA LEU A 100 13.42 -1.20 -13.95
C LEU A 100 12.17 -2.04 -14.22
N ARG A 101 11.74 -2.86 -13.26
CA ARG A 101 10.51 -3.66 -13.36
C ARG A 101 9.26 -2.79 -13.26
N ASP A 102 9.33 -1.80 -12.40
CA ASP A 102 8.22 -1.02 -11.90
C ASP A 102 7.95 0.20 -12.83
N GLY A 103 8.95 0.67 -13.60
CA GLY A 103 8.87 1.83 -14.49
C GLY A 103 9.15 3.16 -13.77
N PHE A 104 9.01 4.29 -14.46
CA PHE A 104 9.39 5.62 -13.95
C PHE A 104 8.21 6.58 -13.87
N GLU A 105 8.26 7.52 -12.93
CA GLU A 105 7.22 8.52 -12.68
C GLU A 105 7.81 9.92 -12.49
N GLN A 106 7.03 10.97 -12.77
CA GLN A 106 7.37 12.30 -12.27
C GLN A 106 7.07 12.36 -10.77
N PRO A 107 7.94 12.94 -9.93
CA PRO A 107 7.58 13.24 -8.55
C PRO A 107 6.39 14.20 -8.57
N GLY A 108 5.23 13.73 -8.09
CA GLY A 108 4.09 14.60 -7.86
C GLY A 108 4.44 15.65 -6.80
N ASP A 109 3.79 16.81 -6.85
CA ASP A 109 3.97 17.90 -5.88
C ASP A 109 3.84 17.37 -4.45
N PHE A 110 4.98 17.17 -3.82
CA PHE A 110 5.11 16.56 -2.52
C PHE A 110 4.76 17.58 -1.43
N VAL A 111 3.84 17.23 -0.53
CA VAL A 111 3.44 18.06 0.61
C VAL A 111 3.71 17.29 1.91
N GLY A 112 4.86 17.50 2.56
CA GLY A 112 5.10 16.94 3.90
C GLY A 112 6.53 16.49 4.19
N LYS A 113 6.68 15.50 5.08
CA LYS A 113 7.97 14.85 5.40
C LYS A 113 8.17 13.53 4.66
N LEU A 114 7.08 12.86 4.31
CA LEU A 114 7.03 11.62 3.55
C LEU A 114 5.84 11.68 2.59
N ALA A 115 5.90 10.91 1.49
CA ALA A 115 4.77 10.73 0.58
C ALA A 115 4.84 9.36 -0.09
N LEU A 116 3.72 8.94 -0.66
CA LEU A 116 3.63 7.70 -1.40
C LEU A 116 4.05 7.93 -2.85
N GLY A 117 4.97 7.11 -3.34
CA GLY A 117 5.21 6.97 -4.78
C GLY A 117 4.13 6.13 -5.44
N ARG A 118 4.32 5.81 -6.73
CA ARG A 118 3.39 4.94 -7.47
C ARG A 118 3.38 3.53 -6.90
N VAL A 119 2.21 3.10 -6.45
CA VAL A 119 2.02 1.71 -6.05
C VAL A 119 1.98 0.79 -7.28
N ARG A 120 2.97 -0.09 -7.36
CA ARG A 120 3.05 -1.30 -8.20
C ARG A 120 2.01 -2.35 -7.80
N ILE A 121 1.23 -2.93 -8.71
CA ILE A 121 0.37 -4.09 -8.45
C ILE A 121 0.86 -5.26 -9.32
N PHE A 122 1.26 -6.36 -8.68
CA PHE A 122 1.69 -7.58 -9.36
C PHE A 122 0.75 -8.73 -8.97
N LYS A 123 0.19 -9.42 -9.97
CA LYS A 123 -0.56 -10.66 -9.74
C LYS A 123 0.40 -11.84 -9.86
N ASP A 124 0.55 -12.62 -8.79
CA ASP A 124 1.43 -13.79 -8.80
C ASP A 124 0.69 -15.00 -9.39
N THR A 125 0.96 -15.27 -10.66
CA THR A 125 0.34 -16.37 -11.43
C THR A 125 0.94 -17.74 -11.11
N ARG A 126 1.96 -17.82 -10.24
CA ARG A 126 2.61 -19.10 -9.86
C ARG A 126 1.83 -19.86 -8.80
N VAL A 127 0.87 -19.20 -8.14
CA VAL A 127 0.03 -19.83 -7.12
C VAL A 127 -1.02 -20.69 -7.80
N ALA A 128 -0.99 -22.00 -7.54
CA ALA A 128 -1.88 -22.95 -8.21
C ALA A 128 -3.36 -22.77 -7.84
N ASN A 129 -3.64 -22.36 -6.59
CA ASN A 129 -4.98 -22.21 -6.05
C ASN A 129 -5.12 -20.88 -5.28
N GLY A 130 -6.21 -20.15 -5.54
CA GLY A 130 -6.44 -18.82 -4.96
C GLY A 130 -5.84 -17.68 -5.81
N GLU A 131 -5.96 -16.44 -5.33
CA GLU A 131 -5.40 -15.26 -5.99
C GLU A 131 -4.40 -14.59 -5.06
N ARG A 132 -3.16 -14.38 -5.53
CA ARG A 132 -2.12 -13.64 -4.80
C ARG A 132 -1.77 -12.36 -5.52
N VAL A 133 -1.83 -11.25 -4.80
CA VAL A 133 -1.48 -9.92 -5.29
C VAL A 133 -0.41 -9.32 -4.41
N ILE A 134 0.63 -8.77 -5.04
CA ILE A 134 1.76 -8.14 -4.37
C ILE A 134 1.77 -6.67 -4.75
N LEU A 135 1.71 -5.80 -3.75
CA LEU A 135 1.90 -4.37 -3.92
C LEU A 135 3.35 -3.97 -3.61
N SER A 136 3.92 -3.14 -4.48
CA SER A 136 5.19 -2.45 -4.28
C SER A 136 4.85 -0.99 -4.00
N ILE A 137 5.02 -0.53 -2.76
CA ILE A 137 4.58 0.80 -2.30
C ILE A 137 5.83 1.61 -1.95
N PRO A 138 6.32 2.46 -2.86
CA PRO A 138 7.44 3.35 -2.57
C PRO A 138 6.99 4.44 -1.58
N VAL A 139 7.84 4.73 -0.60
CA VAL A 139 7.71 5.83 0.33
C VAL A 139 8.92 6.73 0.14
N GLN A 140 8.66 7.99 -0.21
CA GLN A 140 9.69 8.97 -0.50
C GLN A 140 9.86 9.90 0.68
N LYS A 141 11.11 10.16 1.05
CA LYS A 141 11.48 11.08 2.13
C LYS A 141 11.71 12.47 1.59
N SER A 142 11.20 13.45 2.32
CA SER A 142 11.60 14.81 2.08
C SER A 142 13.11 14.95 2.26
N PRO A 143 13.79 15.45 1.25
CA PRO A 143 15.09 16.06 1.33
C PRO A 143 15.69 16.45 2.72
N ASP A 144 15.14 17.48 3.35
CA ASP A 144 15.65 18.05 4.60
C ASP A 144 14.99 17.45 5.85
N ALA A 145 14.17 16.41 5.70
CA ALA A 145 13.46 15.81 6.83
C ALA A 145 14.32 14.75 7.54
N GLU A 146 14.55 14.96 8.83
CA GLU A 146 14.87 13.85 9.74
C GLU A 146 13.59 13.07 10.04
N ILE A 147 13.66 11.75 9.88
CA ILE A 147 12.54 10.83 10.04
C ILE A 147 12.88 9.84 11.13
N ASP A 148 12.00 9.75 12.12
CA ASP A 148 11.98 8.61 13.02
C ASP A 148 11.19 7.48 12.36
N VAL A 149 11.86 6.38 12.03
CA VAL A 149 11.24 5.22 11.39
C VAL A 149 10.11 4.61 12.22
N ASN A 150 10.14 4.76 13.54
CA ASN A 150 9.07 4.28 14.42
C ASN A 150 7.79 5.11 14.29
N GLY A 151 7.92 6.34 13.81
CA GLY A 151 6.79 7.23 13.53
C GLY A 151 6.07 6.89 12.24
N ILE A 152 6.65 6.07 11.36
CA ILE A 152 6.08 5.73 10.06
C ILE A 152 5.08 4.59 10.22
N GLU A 153 3.84 4.86 9.83
CA GLU A 153 2.80 3.85 9.74
C GLU A 153 2.25 3.83 8.31
N LEU A 154 2.30 2.66 7.69
CA LEU A 154 1.77 2.46 6.35
C LEU A 154 0.73 1.36 6.37
N LYS A 155 -0.53 1.76 6.25
CA LYS A 155 -1.68 0.86 6.26
C LYS A 155 -2.10 0.54 4.83
N VAL A 156 -2.50 -0.71 4.58
CA VAL A 156 -3.07 -1.14 3.30
C VAL A 156 -4.39 -1.87 3.55
N ASP A 157 -5.47 -1.28 3.05
CA ASP A 157 -6.82 -1.84 3.08
C ASP A 157 -7.13 -2.44 1.69
N PHE A 158 -7.27 -3.76 1.62
CA PHE A 158 -7.55 -4.49 0.40
C PHE A 158 -9.06 -4.65 0.18
N PHE A 159 -9.50 -4.60 -1.08
CA PHE A 159 -10.89 -4.75 -1.47
C PHE A 159 -11.07 -5.91 -2.44
N ASN A 160 -12.11 -6.70 -2.20
CA ASN A 160 -12.54 -7.78 -3.07
C ASN A 160 -13.81 -7.37 -3.84
N ARG A 161 -14.00 -7.93 -5.02
CA ARG A 161 -15.24 -7.84 -5.79
C ARG A 161 -15.77 -9.25 -6.05
N ASN A 162 -17.02 -9.48 -5.64
CA ASN A 162 -17.70 -10.76 -5.87
C ASN A 162 -18.32 -10.84 -7.27
N SER A 163 -18.86 -12.01 -7.62
CA SER A 163 -19.49 -12.26 -8.93
C SER A 163 -20.74 -11.39 -9.20
N LYS A 164 -21.42 -10.91 -8.14
CA LYS A 164 -22.55 -9.96 -8.24
C LYS A 164 -22.08 -8.52 -8.44
N GLY A 165 -20.77 -8.29 -8.48
CA GLY A 165 -20.15 -7.00 -8.67
C GLY A 165 -20.09 -6.13 -7.42
N GLN A 166 -20.44 -6.67 -6.25
CA GLN A 166 -20.37 -5.97 -4.97
C GLN A 166 -18.91 -5.87 -4.53
N ILE A 167 -18.52 -4.71 -3.99
CA ILE A 167 -17.15 -4.43 -3.54
C ILE A 167 -17.17 -4.33 -2.01
N ALA A 168 -16.33 -5.11 -1.36
CA ALA A 168 -16.20 -5.14 0.09
C ALA A 168 -14.73 -5.11 0.50
N LEU A 169 -14.47 -4.63 1.73
CA LEU A 169 -13.14 -4.77 2.35
C LEU A 169 -12.79 -6.27 2.46
N ARG A 170 -11.50 -6.59 2.53
CA ARG A 170 -10.98 -7.97 2.68
C ARG A 170 -11.83 -8.78 3.65
N ASP A 171 -12.12 -10.02 3.28
CA ASP A 171 -12.83 -10.95 4.16
C ASP A 171 -11.87 -11.58 5.20
N GLU A 172 -12.43 -12.23 6.21
CA GLU A 172 -11.64 -12.86 7.29
C GLU A 172 -10.78 -14.04 6.83
N ARG A 173 -11.06 -14.59 5.63
CA ARG A 173 -10.34 -15.74 5.07
C ARG A 173 -9.10 -15.31 4.29
N SER A 174 -9.11 -14.09 3.77
CA SER A 174 -8.01 -13.51 3.02
C SER A 174 -6.92 -13.00 3.96
N THR A 175 -5.66 -13.28 3.64
CA THR A 175 -4.53 -12.82 4.45
C THR A 175 -3.83 -11.66 3.77
N ALA A 176 -3.35 -10.69 4.57
CA ALA A 176 -2.51 -9.61 4.08
C ALA A 176 -1.29 -9.46 4.99
N GLU A 177 -0.11 -9.52 4.38
CA GLU A 177 1.18 -9.35 5.05
C GLU A 177 1.85 -8.10 4.49
N THR A 178 2.31 -7.20 5.36
CA THR A 178 3.05 -5.99 4.98
C THR A 178 4.42 -6.02 5.61
N GLY A 179 5.44 -5.59 4.87
CA GLY A 179 6.79 -5.50 5.41
C GLY A 179 7.74 -4.73 4.52
N TRP A 180 8.79 -4.21 5.14
CA TRP A 180 9.91 -3.57 4.45
C TRP A 180 10.89 -4.67 4.04
N PRO A 181 11.13 -4.91 2.73
CA PRO A 181 12.08 -5.92 2.28
C PRO A 181 13.53 -5.61 2.68
N THR A 182 13.85 -4.32 2.83
CA THR A 182 15.17 -3.82 3.23
C THR A 182 15.13 -3.40 4.70
N VAL A 183 16.05 -3.94 5.50
CA VAL A 183 16.21 -3.62 6.93
C VAL A 183 17.71 -3.41 7.18
N PRO A 184 18.15 -2.36 7.91
CA PRO A 184 17.32 -1.34 8.55
C PRO A 184 16.66 -0.41 7.53
N ILE A 185 15.49 0.11 7.90
CA ILE A 185 14.85 1.20 7.16
C ILE A 185 15.67 2.46 7.46
N ASP A 186 16.28 3.09 6.46
CA ASP A 186 17.16 4.24 6.69
C ASP A 186 16.92 5.42 5.74
N PHE A 187 16.19 5.21 4.64
CA PHE A 187 15.98 6.23 3.61
C PHE A 187 17.28 6.89 3.15
N ALA A 188 18.39 6.15 3.13
CA ALA A 188 19.71 6.68 2.76
C ALA A 188 19.73 7.30 1.36
N ASN A 189 18.87 6.80 0.48
CA ASN A 189 18.71 7.29 -0.90
C ASN A 189 17.43 8.14 -1.08
N GLY A 190 16.76 8.50 0.02
CA GLY A 190 15.53 9.30 0.03
C GLY A 190 14.27 8.54 -0.39
N GLU A 191 14.34 7.22 -0.58
CA GLU A 191 13.19 6.36 -0.88
C GLU A 191 13.39 5.00 -0.24
N GLU A 192 12.32 4.43 0.31
CA GLU A 192 12.23 3.05 0.77
C GLU A 192 10.97 2.42 0.19
N THR A 193 10.97 1.12 -0.05
CA THR A 193 9.80 0.44 -0.64
C THR A 193 9.19 -0.55 0.34
N MET A 194 7.92 -0.38 0.70
CA MET A 194 7.17 -1.38 1.45
C MET A 194 6.52 -2.38 0.49
N ARG A 195 6.54 -3.66 0.84
CA ARG A 195 5.83 -4.72 0.12
C ARG A 195 4.59 -5.14 0.90
N ALA A 196 3.46 -5.22 0.22
CA ALA A 196 2.23 -5.78 0.78
C ALA A 196 1.78 -7.00 -0.05
N THR A 197 1.72 -8.18 0.55
CA THR A 197 1.27 -9.41 -0.08
C THR A 197 -0.13 -9.75 0.40
N TYR A 198 -1.08 -9.79 -0.52
CA TYR A 198 -2.47 -10.17 -0.28
C TYR A 198 -2.77 -11.51 -0.92
N PHE A 199 -3.43 -12.41 -0.18
CA PHE A 199 -3.79 -13.73 -0.64
C PHE A 199 -5.26 -14.03 -0.35
N ILE A 200 -6.01 -14.31 -1.42
CA ILE A 200 -7.38 -14.79 -1.37
C ILE A 200 -7.33 -16.32 -1.54
N PRO A 201 -7.75 -17.11 -0.53
CA PRO A 201 -7.74 -18.57 -0.64
C PRO A 201 -8.72 -19.06 -1.71
N PRO A 202 -8.52 -20.26 -2.27
CA PRO A 202 -9.47 -20.87 -3.20
C PRO A 202 -10.85 -21.01 -2.55
N GLN A 203 -11.89 -20.74 -3.32
CA GLN A 203 -13.28 -20.83 -2.86
C GLN A 203 -13.90 -22.12 -3.40
N ASP A 204 -14.42 -22.97 -2.52
CA ASP A 204 -15.06 -24.23 -2.92
C ASP A 204 -16.38 -23.96 -3.66
N GLY A 205 -16.51 -24.56 -4.85
CA GLY A 205 -17.64 -24.36 -5.78
C GLY A 205 -19.04 -24.69 -5.22
N ARG A 206 -19.13 -25.33 -4.05
CA ARG A 206 -20.41 -25.65 -3.39
C ARG A 206 -21.11 -24.40 -2.83
N ASN A 207 -20.36 -23.34 -2.53
CA ASN A 207 -20.89 -22.05 -2.03
C ASN A 207 -20.82 -20.92 -3.07
N GLU A 208 -20.26 -21.19 -4.26
CA GLU A 208 -20.14 -20.27 -5.39
C GLU A 208 -21.52 -19.74 -5.84
N HIS A 209 -22.55 -20.58 -5.80
CA HIS A 209 -23.92 -20.21 -6.13
C HIS A 209 -24.57 -19.29 -5.08
N LEU A 210 -24.06 -19.28 -3.84
CA LEU A 210 -24.62 -18.51 -2.72
C LEU A 210 -23.91 -17.14 -2.58
N PHE A 211 -22.59 -17.09 -2.72
CA PHE A 211 -21.78 -15.89 -2.43
C PHE A 211 -21.01 -15.32 -3.64
N GLY A 212 -20.81 -16.10 -4.70
CA GLY A 212 -19.98 -15.71 -5.84
C GLY A 212 -18.48 -15.84 -5.58
N GLU A 213 -17.67 -15.91 -6.63
CA GLU A 213 -16.20 -15.86 -6.53
C GLU A 213 -15.74 -14.44 -6.12
N ASP A 214 -15.01 -14.31 -5.02
CA ASP A 214 -14.31 -13.07 -4.66
C ASP A 214 -12.99 -12.98 -5.43
N LYS A 215 -12.79 -11.85 -6.10
CA LYS A 215 -11.55 -11.52 -6.80
C LYS A 215 -10.97 -10.23 -6.27
N TYR A 216 -9.66 -10.11 -6.32
CA TYR A 216 -8.98 -8.87 -5.98
C TYR A 216 -9.51 -7.73 -6.86
N TYR A 217 -9.98 -6.67 -6.22
CA TYR A 217 -10.52 -5.50 -6.89
C TYR A 217 -9.59 -4.30 -6.81
N GLY A 218 -9.02 -4.04 -5.64
CA GLY A 218 -8.23 -2.84 -5.42
C GLY A 218 -7.72 -2.69 -4.00
N TYR A 219 -7.15 -1.52 -3.73
CA TYR A 219 -6.62 -1.17 -2.42
C TYR A 219 -6.81 0.32 -2.12
N ILE A 220 -6.77 0.65 -0.82
CA ILE A 220 -6.47 1.97 -0.30
C ILE A 220 -5.21 1.82 0.55
N THR A 221 -4.25 2.72 0.38
CA THR A 221 -3.09 2.79 1.25
C THR A 221 -2.98 4.17 1.86
N THR A 222 -2.71 4.19 3.16
CA THR A 222 -2.66 5.39 3.99
C THR A 222 -1.28 5.44 4.61
N LEU A 223 -0.54 6.50 4.30
CA LEU A 223 0.73 6.83 4.92
C LEU A 223 0.49 7.84 6.03
N SER A 224 0.84 7.46 7.25
CA SER A 224 0.82 8.34 8.42
C SER A 224 2.19 8.45 9.06
N TYR A 225 2.46 9.63 9.63
CA TYR A 225 3.66 9.91 10.40
C TYR A 225 3.27 10.49 11.75
N ASN A 226 3.67 9.84 12.85
CA ASN A 226 3.31 10.24 14.22
C ASN A 226 1.79 10.45 14.42
N GLY A 227 0.97 9.63 13.77
CA GLY A 227 -0.50 9.69 13.82
C GLY A 227 -1.15 10.71 12.87
N GLU A 228 -0.39 11.53 12.16
CA GLU A 228 -0.91 12.44 11.12
C GLU A 228 -0.88 11.76 9.75
N ILE A 229 -2.00 11.77 9.02
CA ILE A 229 -2.05 11.25 7.66
C ILE A 229 -1.35 12.23 6.73
N LEU A 230 -0.27 11.78 6.10
CA LEU A 230 0.50 12.56 5.13
C LEU A 230 0.00 12.35 3.71
N ASP A 231 -0.33 11.11 3.35
CA ASP A 231 -0.76 10.78 1.99
C ASP A 231 -1.73 9.58 1.99
N VAL A 232 -2.67 9.59 1.04
CA VAL A 232 -3.63 8.51 0.82
C VAL A 232 -3.75 8.25 -0.66
N GLN A 233 -3.45 7.02 -1.07
CA GLN A 233 -3.65 6.57 -2.44
C GLN A 233 -4.66 5.43 -2.50
N ALA A 234 -5.38 5.35 -3.63
CA ALA A 234 -6.28 4.24 -3.88
C ALA A 234 -6.31 3.89 -5.35
N TYR A 235 -6.47 2.60 -5.60
CA TYR A 235 -6.75 2.06 -6.91
C TYR A 235 -7.80 0.96 -6.82
N PRO A 236 -8.93 1.07 -7.54
CA PRO A 236 -9.37 2.25 -8.30
C PRO A 236 -9.68 3.47 -7.41
N ARG A 237 -9.58 4.70 -7.95
CA ARG A 237 -9.69 5.94 -7.14
C ARG A 237 -11.05 6.14 -6.47
N ASP A 238 -12.12 5.56 -6.99
CA ASP A 238 -13.47 5.65 -6.41
C ASP A 238 -13.58 4.94 -5.04
N LEU A 239 -12.62 4.06 -4.71
CA LEU A 239 -12.54 3.44 -3.38
C LEU A 239 -12.43 4.47 -2.25
N LEU A 240 -11.79 5.64 -2.48
CA LEU A 240 -11.70 6.71 -1.47
C LEU A 240 -13.08 7.26 -1.08
N GLY A 241 -14.01 7.33 -2.03
CA GLY A 241 -15.40 7.73 -1.75
C GLY A 241 -16.18 6.63 -1.04
N ARG A 242 -15.95 5.37 -1.43
CA ARG A 242 -16.64 4.19 -0.86
C ARG A 242 -16.23 3.91 0.58
N ALA A 243 -14.95 4.03 0.91
CA ALA A 243 -14.46 3.82 2.27
C ALA A 243 -15.01 4.86 3.27
N LYS A 244 -15.28 6.09 2.81
CA LYS A 244 -15.95 7.11 3.61
C LYS A 244 -17.45 6.87 3.78
N ALA A 245 -18.08 6.19 2.81
CA ALA A 245 -19.51 5.89 2.79
C ALA A 245 -19.87 4.56 3.48
N GLN A 246 -18.91 3.65 3.63
CA GLN A 246 -19.05 2.56 4.58
C GLN A 246 -19.10 3.20 5.97
N PRO A 247 -20.19 3.04 6.74
CA PRO A 247 -20.17 3.48 8.12
C PRO A 247 -18.98 2.76 8.74
N SER A 248 -18.04 3.54 9.27
CA SER A 248 -17.18 3.09 10.35
C SER A 248 -18.04 2.19 11.22
N GLN A 249 -17.56 0.99 11.56
CA GLN A 249 -18.08 0.28 12.72
C GLN A 249 -17.92 1.26 13.89
N GLN A 250 -18.87 2.17 14.03
CA GLN A 250 -19.07 2.97 15.20
C GLN A 250 -19.20 1.88 16.24
N GLN A 251 -18.27 1.92 17.21
CA GLN A 251 -18.55 1.37 18.53
C GLN A 251 -20.04 1.62 18.76
N PRO A 252 -20.84 0.56 19.01
CA PRO A 252 -22.26 0.76 19.19
C PRO A 252 -22.37 1.92 20.17
N LEU A 253 -23.00 3.02 19.72
CA LEU A 253 -23.38 4.06 20.64
C LEU A 253 -24.12 3.30 21.73
N GLN A 254 -23.48 3.16 22.89
CA GLN A 254 -24.16 2.73 24.09
C GLN A 254 -25.08 3.89 24.37
N ASP A 255 -26.23 3.87 23.71
CA ASP A 255 -27.35 4.70 24.08
C ASP A 255 -27.82 4.12 25.41
N PRO A 256 -27.59 4.80 26.55
CA PRO A 256 -27.97 4.27 27.86
C PRO A 256 -29.50 4.16 28.02
N SER A 257 -30.28 4.49 26.98
CA SER A 257 -31.74 4.41 26.99
C SER A 257 -32.32 3.05 26.57
N PHE A 258 -31.51 2.07 26.15
CA PHE A 258 -32.00 0.73 25.77
C PHE A 258 -31.97 -0.33 26.88
N ASP A 259 -31.69 0.06 28.14
CA ASP A 259 -31.68 -0.87 29.28
C ASP A 259 -33.08 -1.13 29.89
N GLN A 260 -34.16 -0.74 29.20
CA GLN A 260 -35.53 -1.09 29.59
C GLN A 260 -36.28 -1.67 28.40
N LEU A 261 -36.22 -3.00 28.29
CA LEU A 261 -37.23 -3.74 27.53
C LEU A 261 -38.61 -3.47 28.16
N PRO A 262 -39.64 -3.15 27.37
CA PRO A 262 -41.02 -3.14 27.85
C PRO A 262 -41.37 -4.52 28.45
N PRO A 263 -42.12 -4.58 29.56
CA PRO A 263 -42.27 -5.81 30.36
C PRO A 263 -43.02 -6.96 29.68
N ASP A 264 -43.52 -6.79 28.45
CA ASP A 264 -44.54 -7.66 27.86
C ASP A 264 -44.08 -8.45 26.61
N ILE A 265 -42.77 -8.67 26.41
CA ILE A 265 -42.31 -9.55 25.31
C ILE A 265 -42.54 -11.02 25.68
N ASN A 266 -43.51 -11.64 25.01
CA ASN A 266 -43.76 -13.09 25.05
C ASN A 266 -42.71 -13.84 24.21
N TYR A 267 -41.80 -14.56 24.86
CA TYR A 267 -40.66 -15.25 24.26
C TYR A 267 -40.99 -16.50 23.42
N ASN A 268 -42.25 -16.93 23.36
CA ASN A 268 -42.63 -18.19 22.67
C ASN A 268 -43.26 -18.03 21.28
N ALA A 269 -43.33 -16.82 20.71
CA ALA A 269 -43.81 -16.63 19.34
C ALA A 269 -43.19 -15.38 18.68
N PRO A 270 -42.02 -15.49 18.03
CA PRO A 270 -41.49 -14.39 17.28
C PRO A 270 -42.15 -14.35 15.90
N LEU A 271 -42.51 -13.13 15.47
CA LEU A 271 -42.85 -12.77 14.08
C LEU A 271 -44.30 -12.97 13.62
N LEU A 272 -45.27 -12.29 14.26
CA LEU A 272 -46.33 -11.59 13.52
C LEU A 272 -46.78 -10.37 14.34
N PRO A 273 -46.99 -9.18 13.73
CA PRO A 273 -47.72 -8.11 14.40
C PRO A 273 -49.17 -8.58 14.64
N THR A 274 -49.71 -8.32 15.83
CA THR A 274 -51.13 -8.47 16.11
C THR A 274 -51.91 -7.53 15.21
N LEU A 275 -52.62 -8.07 14.22
CA LEU A 275 -53.62 -7.31 13.49
C LEU A 275 -54.79 -7.05 14.45
N GLU A 276 -54.95 -5.81 14.89
CA GLU A 276 -56.21 -5.35 15.46
C GLU A 276 -57.27 -5.43 14.35
N VAL A 277 -58.11 -6.46 14.42
CA VAL A 277 -59.32 -6.56 13.62
C VAL A 277 -60.33 -5.61 14.26
N PRO A 278 -60.80 -4.54 13.59
CA PRO A 278 -61.88 -3.73 14.12
C PRO A 278 -63.13 -4.61 14.26
N PRO A 279 -63.99 -4.37 15.26
CA PRO A 279 -65.21 -5.16 15.45
C PRO A 279 -66.07 -5.10 14.19
N ILE A 280 -66.55 -6.27 13.76
CA ILE A 280 -67.51 -6.41 12.67
C ILE A 280 -68.78 -5.66 13.08
N GLU A 281 -69.04 -4.51 12.48
CA GLU A 281 -70.40 -3.95 12.48
C GLU A 281 -71.31 -4.97 11.79
N SER A 282 -72.29 -5.46 12.54
CA SER A 282 -73.35 -6.31 12.03
C SER A 282 -74.05 -5.63 10.86
N LEU A 283 -73.98 -6.23 9.67
CA LEU A 283 -74.80 -5.83 8.54
C LEU A 283 -76.30 -5.84 8.94
N PRO A 284 -77.08 -4.82 8.57
CA PRO A 284 -78.53 -4.84 8.82
C PRO A 284 -79.20 -5.94 8.00
N PRO A 285 -80.24 -6.60 8.53
CA PRO A 285 -80.96 -7.63 7.79
C PRO A 285 -81.68 -7.03 6.58
N LEU A 286 -81.65 -7.75 5.46
CA LEU A 286 -82.41 -7.44 4.26
C LEU A 286 -83.93 -7.45 4.57
N PRO A 287 -84.72 -6.48 4.07
CA PRO A 287 -86.17 -6.55 4.17
C PRO A 287 -86.69 -7.67 3.26
N GLY A 288 -87.31 -8.68 3.86
CA GLY A 288 -88.03 -9.72 3.15
C GLY A 288 -89.48 -9.31 2.87
N ASN A 289 -89.84 -9.29 1.59
CA ASN A 289 -90.92 -10.08 1.00
C ASN A 289 -90.88 -10.00 -0.53
#